data_AF-A0A7C9EWD9-F1
#
_entry.id   AF-A0A7C9EWD9-F1
#
_cell.length_a   1.000
_cell.length_b   1.000
_cell.length_c   1.000
_cell.angle_alpha   90.00
_cell.angle_beta   90.00
_cell.angle_gamma   90.00
#
_symmetry.space_group_name_H-M   'P 1'
#
loop_
_entity.id
_entity.type
_entity.pdbx_description
1 polymer ?
#
loop_
_entity_poly.entity_id
_entity_poly.type
_entity_poly.pdbx_seq_one_letter_code
_entity_poly.pdbx_strand_id
1 'polypeptide(L)'
;VVITTFSRLSAEWNPRKRSPLMQVHWLRIMLDEGHTLGSSVNVTNKMQMAVSLSASNRWILTGTPTPNTPNSQAAHLQPMLRFLRDEAYGENHKNWEAGILRPFEAEMEEGRLRLLQLLKRCMISARKADLRCIPPCIKKVTCIDFIEEHAKTYNELVVTVRRNILMADWNDPSNVESLLNPKQWKFR
;
A
#
# COMPACT_ATOMS: atom_id res chain seq x y z
N VAL A 1 -28.80 7.08 -0.77
CA VAL A 1 -27.36 6.88 -1.06
C VAL A 1 -26.60 7.99 -0.34
N VAL A 2 -25.50 7.67 0.34
CA VAL A 2 -24.66 8.67 1.04
C VAL A 2 -23.26 8.63 0.43
N ILE A 3 -22.75 9.81 0.05
CA ILE A 3 -21.41 9.98 -0.53
C ILE A 3 -20.63 10.89 0.42
N THR A 4 -19.42 10.49 0.78
CA THR A 4 -18.57 11.24 1.72
C THR A 4 -17.11 10.87 1.51
N THR A 5 -16.21 11.61 2.13
CA THR A 5 -14.77 11.40 2.02
C THR A 5 -14.24 10.62 3.21
N PHE A 6 -13.22 9.80 2.94
CA PHE A 6 -12.60 8.96 3.96
C PHE A 6 -11.94 9.78 5.07
N SER A 7 -11.38 10.95 4.73
CA SER A 7 -10.79 11.89 5.68
C SER A 7 -11.82 12.42 6.68
N ARG A 8 -12.97 12.92 6.20
CA ARG A 8 -14.07 13.42 7.05
C ARG A 8 -14.57 12.34 7.99
N LEU A 9 -14.89 11.16 7.44
CA LEU A 9 -15.36 10.03 8.24
C LEU A 9 -14.35 9.59 9.30
N SER A 10 -13.07 9.51 8.94
CA SER A 10 -12.01 9.08 9.87
C SER A 10 -11.73 10.10 10.97
N ALA A 11 -11.95 11.39 10.72
CA ALA A 11 -11.77 12.45 11.72
C ALA A 11 -12.89 12.44 12.77
N GLU A 12 -14.11 12.08 12.35
CA GLU A 12 -15.28 11.95 13.24
C GLU A 12 -15.34 10.57 13.94
N TRP A 13 -14.50 9.63 13.50
CA TRP A 13 -14.45 8.29 14.06
C TRP A 13 -13.95 8.29 15.50
N ASN A 14 -14.77 7.74 16.39
CA ASN A 14 -14.34 7.38 17.74
C ASN A 14 -15.06 6.09 18.14
N PRO A 15 -14.32 5.00 18.44
CA PRO A 15 -14.92 3.71 18.84
C PRO A 15 -15.85 3.80 20.05
N ARG A 16 -15.67 4.80 20.91
CA ARG A 16 -16.47 5.02 22.12
C ARG A 16 -17.68 5.94 21.90
N LYS A 17 -17.78 6.62 20.76
CA LYS A 17 -18.91 7.51 20.45
C LYS A 17 -19.86 6.83 19.46
N ARG A 18 -21.16 6.97 19.73
CA ARG A 18 -22.21 6.53 18.80
C ARG A 18 -22.33 7.51 17.64
N SER A 19 -21.56 7.28 16.57
CA SER A 19 -21.78 7.98 15.29
C SER A 19 -23.10 7.52 14.66
N PRO A 20 -23.92 8.42 14.05
CA PRO A 20 -25.12 8.03 13.32
C PRO A 20 -24.85 6.95 12.26
N LEU A 21 -23.68 7.00 11.62
CA LEU A 21 -23.29 6.06 10.55
C LEU A 21 -23.09 4.63 11.06
N MET A 22 -22.76 4.47 12.35
CA MET A 22 -22.60 3.17 13.01
C MET A 22 -23.92 2.53 13.44
N GLN A 23 -24.99 3.33 13.51
CA GLN A 23 -26.32 2.88 13.92
C GLN A 23 -27.15 2.40 12.73
N VAL A 24 -26.66 2.61 11.51
CA VAL A 24 -27.30 2.18 10.28
C VAL A 24 -26.68 0.86 9.82
N HIS A 25 -27.54 -0.12 9.52
CA HIS A 25 -27.12 -1.29 8.74
C HIS A 25 -27.19 -0.93 7.25
N TRP A 26 -26.03 -0.78 6.63
CA TRP A 26 -25.94 -0.40 5.22
C TRP A 26 -26.18 -1.60 4.32
N LEU A 27 -27.00 -1.42 3.27
CA LEU A 27 -27.12 -2.45 2.24
C LEU A 27 -25.77 -2.71 1.55
N ARG A 28 -25.00 -1.63 1.32
CA ARG A 28 -23.69 -1.69 0.66
C ARG A 28 -22.77 -0.57 1.14
N ILE A 29 -21.48 -0.90 1.32
CA ILE A 29 -20.39 0.07 1.47
C ILE A 29 -19.42 -0.12 0.31
N MET A 30 -19.03 0.98 -0.34
CA MET A 30 -18.10 0.98 -1.47
C MET A 30 -16.95 1.93 -1.15
N LEU A 31 -15.72 1.42 -1.23
CA LEU A 31 -14.52 2.23 -1.08
C LEU A 31 -13.89 2.47 -2.45
N ASP A 32 -13.79 3.74 -2.83
CA ASP A 32 -13.03 4.16 -3.99
C ASP A 32 -11.55 4.36 -3.63
N GLU A 33 -10.66 4.06 -4.56
CA GLU A 33 -9.21 3.99 -4.34
C GLU A 33 -8.83 3.16 -3.09
N GLY A 34 -9.45 1.99 -2.94
CA GLY A 34 -9.32 1.18 -1.71
C GLY A 34 -7.93 0.63 -1.42
N HIS A 35 -6.96 0.78 -2.34
CA HIS A 35 -5.55 0.54 -2.06
C HIS A 35 -5.01 1.43 -0.92
N THR A 36 -5.67 2.57 -0.67
CA THR A 36 -5.41 3.46 0.47
C THR A 36 -5.61 2.80 1.84
N LEU A 37 -6.42 1.72 1.93
CA LEU A 37 -6.51 0.89 3.13
C LEU A 37 -5.24 0.09 3.38
N GLY A 38 -4.60 -0.35 2.30
CA GLY A 38 -3.37 -1.13 2.32
C GLY A 38 -2.15 -0.30 2.61
N SER A 39 -2.14 1.01 2.29
CA SER A 39 -0.95 1.89 2.35
C SER A 39 -0.23 1.95 3.69
N SER A 40 -0.88 1.52 4.79
CA SER A 40 -0.20 1.25 6.06
C SER A 40 -0.47 -0.18 6.49
N VAL A 41 0.58 -0.93 6.81
CA VAL A 41 0.48 -2.27 7.42
C VAL A 41 -0.13 -2.18 8.82
N ASN A 42 0.01 -1.03 9.47
CA ASN A 42 -0.60 -0.77 10.77
C ASN A 42 -2.08 -0.40 10.63
N VAL A 43 -2.87 -0.87 11.59
CA VAL A 43 -4.29 -0.56 11.68
C VAL A 43 -4.47 0.94 11.91
N THR A 44 -4.93 1.67 10.88
CA THR A 44 -5.24 3.10 10.95
C THR A 44 -6.67 3.33 11.47
N ASN A 45 -6.96 4.50 12.05
CA ASN A 45 -8.33 4.89 12.41
C ASN A 45 -9.30 4.77 11.23
N LYS A 46 -8.81 5.15 10.06
CA LYS A 46 -9.42 4.97 8.74
C LYS A 46 -9.87 3.52 8.50
N MET A 47 -8.95 2.57 8.65
CA MET A 47 -9.22 1.15 8.47
C MET A 47 -10.19 0.61 9.54
N GLN A 48 -9.99 0.96 10.81
CA GLN A 48 -10.89 0.54 11.89
C GLN A 48 -12.32 0.98 11.64
N MET A 49 -12.50 2.27 11.35
CA MET A 49 -13.80 2.84 11.01
C MET A 49 -14.48 2.09 9.86
N ALA A 50 -13.75 1.84 8.76
CA ALA A 50 -14.29 1.19 7.57
C ALA A 50 -14.77 -0.25 7.86
N VAL A 51 -14.01 -1.00 8.66
CA VAL A 51 -14.36 -2.36 9.08
C VAL A 51 -15.54 -2.36 10.07
N SER A 52 -15.59 -1.38 10.96
CA SER A 52 -16.60 -1.29 12.03
C SER A 52 -18.01 -0.96 11.55
N LEU A 53 -18.17 -0.25 10.42
CA LEU A 53 -19.50 0.01 9.85
C LEU A 53 -20.26 -1.29 9.59
N SER A 54 -21.56 -1.34 9.88
CA SER A 54 -22.36 -2.55 9.65
C SER A 54 -22.91 -2.56 8.22
N ALA A 55 -22.66 -3.62 7.45
CA ALA A 55 -23.17 -3.73 6.08
C ALA A 55 -23.37 -5.16 5.60
N SER A 56 -24.32 -5.37 4.70
CA SER A 56 -24.56 -6.68 4.05
C SER A 56 -23.56 -6.94 2.92
N ASN A 57 -23.22 -5.90 2.13
CA ASN A 57 -22.32 -6.02 0.98
C ASN A 57 -21.17 -5.01 1.06
N ARG A 58 -19.97 -5.42 0.67
CA ARG A 58 -18.78 -4.58 0.68
C ARG A 58 -18.01 -4.68 -0.62
N TRP A 59 -17.63 -3.53 -1.15
CA TRP A 59 -16.91 -3.44 -2.42
C TRP A 59 -15.70 -2.53 -2.27
N ILE A 60 -14.61 -2.94 -2.90
CA ILE A 60 -13.45 -2.10 -3.11
C ILE A 60 -13.33 -1.84 -4.60
N LEU A 61 -13.24 -0.57 -4.96
CA LEU A 61 -12.90 -0.09 -6.29
C LEU A 61 -11.45 0.42 -6.22
N THR A 62 -10.57 -0.12 -7.05
CA THR A 62 -9.19 0.35 -7.14
C THR A 62 -8.60 -0.03 -8.49
N GLY A 63 -7.85 0.90 -9.10
CA GLY A 63 -7.09 0.60 -10.32
C GLY A 63 -5.88 -0.30 -10.08
N THR A 64 -5.29 -0.21 -8.88
CA THR A 64 -4.08 -0.96 -8.48
C THR A 64 -4.26 -1.48 -7.05
N PRO A 65 -4.61 -2.76 -6.85
CA PRO A 65 -4.86 -3.29 -5.52
C PRO A 65 -3.58 -3.37 -4.66
N THR A 66 -2.41 -3.47 -5.30
CA THR A 66 -1.12 -3.35 -4.64
C THR A 66 -0.47 -2.00 -4.98
N PRO A 67 0.06 -1.26 -4.00
CA PRO A 67 0.83 -0.06 -4.27
C PRO A 67 2.16 -0.43 -4.95
N ASN A 68 2.70 0.49 -5.76
CA ASN A 68 3.99 0.31 -6.42
C ASN A 68 5.15 0.59 -5.43
N THR A 69 5.22 -0.18 -4.35
CA THR A 69 6.29 -0.09 -3.35
C THR A 69 7.30 -1.23 -3.54
N PRO A 70 8.59 -1.01 -3.21
CA PRO A 70 9.63 -2.03 -3.34
C PRO A 70 9.44 -3.24 -2.41
N ASN A 71 8.73 -3.07 -1.29
CA ASN A 71 8.59 -4.10 -0.26
C ASN A 71 7.18 -4.71 -0.24
N SER A 72 7.15 -6.04 -0.15
CA SER A 72 6.00 -6.93 0.03
C SER A 72 4.63 -6.37 -0.39
N GLN A 73 4.41 -6.32 -1.70
CA GLN A 73 3.14 -5.87 -2.27
C GLN A 73 1.93 -6.69 -1.78
N ALA A 74 2.15 -7.96 -1.45
CA ALA A 74 1.10 -8.84 -0.93
C ALA A 74 0.57 -8.37 0.43
N ALA A 75 1.43 -7.87 1.33
CA ALA A 75 1.01 -7.45 2.68
C ALA A 75 -0.12 -6.39 2.65
N HIS A 76 -0.13 -5.53 1.63
CA HIS A 76 -1.14 -4.50 1.42
C HIS A 76 -2.55 -5.04 1.09
N LEU A 77 -2.67 -6.33 0.71
CA LEU A 77 -3.96 -6.97 0.43
C LEU A 77 -4.70 -7.37 1.72
N GLN A 78 -3.98 -7.63 2.82
CA GLN A 78 -4.61 -8.11 4.06
C GLN A 78 -5.63 -7.11 4.64
N PRO A 79 -5.33 -5.80 4.73
CA PRO A 79 -6.33 -4.83 5.15
C PRO A 79 -7.56 -4.80 4.23
N MET A 80 -7.37 -4.95 2.92
CA MET A 80 -8.49 -4.99 1.97
C MET A 80 -9.37 -6.23 2.21
N LEU A 81 -8.78 -7.40 2.41
CA LEU A 81 -9.49 -8.63 2.75
C LEU A 81 -10.25 -8.52 4.08
N ARG A 82 -9.64 -7.86 5.07
CA ARG A 82 -10.29 -7.57 6.35
C ARG A 82 -11.49 -6.64 6.20
N PHE A 83 -11.39 -5.63 5.33
CA PHE A 83 -12.55 -4.80 5.00
C PHE A 83 -13.65 -5.63 4.35
N LEU A 84 -13.31 -6.49 3.39
CA LEU A 84 -14.26 -7.38 2.72
C LEU A 84 -14.82 -8.49 3.63
N ARG A 85 -14.29 -8.65 4.85
CA ARG A 85 -14.63 -9.72 5.80
C ARG A 85 -14.40 -11.12 5.24
N ASP A 86 -13.26 -11.30 4.56
CA ASP A 86 -12.82 -12.63 4.13
C ASP A 86 -12.54 -13.51 5.37
N GLU A 87 -13.25 -14.63 5.48
CA GLU A 87 -13.22 -15.50 6.66
C GLU A 87 -11.85 -16.15 6.89
N ALA A 88 -11.12 -16.47 5.81
CA ALA A 88 -9.87 -17.21 5.90
C ALA A 88 -8.69 -16.29 6.24
N TYR A 89 -8.63 -15.13 5.59
CA TYR A 89 -7.44 -14.27 5.57
C TYR A 89 -7.70 -12.82 6.01
N GLY A 90 -8.95 -12.35 5.94
CA GLY A 90 -9.33 -11.02 6.38
C GLY A 90 -9.46 -10.93 7.90
N GLU A 91 -10.20 -11.86 8.50
CA GLU A 91 -10.48 -11.88 9.95
C GLU A 91 -9.26 -12.32 10.78
N ASN A 92 -8.45 -13.25 10.26
CA ASN A 92 -7.30 -13.79 10.97
C ASN A 92 -5.97 -13.47 10.28
N HIS A 93 -5.26 -12.48 10.82
CA HIS A 93 -3.95 -12.07 10.30
C HIS A 93 -2.90 -13.18 10.35
N LYS A 94 -2.94 -14.08 11.35
CA LYS A 94 -1.98 -15.20 11.44
C LYS A 94 -2.16 -16.20 10.29
N ASN A 95 -3.41 -16.44 9.89
CA ASN A 95 -3.72 -17.31 8.76
C ASN A 95 -3.25 -16.70 7.44
N TRP A 96 -3.43 -15.39 7.26
CA TRP A 96 -2.86 -14.65 6.13
C TRP A 96 -1.33 -14.78 6.10
N GLU A 97 -0.69 -14.55 7.24
CA GLU A 97 0.75 -14.54 7.36
C GLU A 97 1.38 -15.91 7.03
N ALA A 98 0.88 -16.97 7.67
CA ALA A 98 1.39 -18.33 7.48
C ALA A 98 0.93 -18.96 6.16
N GLY A 99 -0.28 -18.63 5.70
CA GLY A 99 -0.91 -19.26 4.55
C GLY A 99 -0.49 -18.65 3.21
N ILE A 100 -0.29 -17.33 3.17
CA ILE A 100 -0.02 -16.58 1.93
C ILE A 100 1.26 -15.75 2.06
N LEU A 101 1.37 -14.85 3.04
CA LEU A 101 2.44 -13.84 3.05
C LEU A 101 3.84 -14.45 3.09
N ARG A 102 4.16 -15.23 4.13
CA ARG A 102 5.50 -15.81 4.30
C ARG A 102 5.85 -16.78 3.16
N PRO A 103 4.96 -17.72 2.75
CA PRO A 103 5.26 -18.58 1.61
C PRO A 103 5.44 -17.80 0.30
N PHE A 104 4.66 -16.74 0.08
CA PHE A 104 4.80 -15.91 -1.13
C PHE A 104 6.11 -15.11 -1.14
N GLU A 105 6.50 -14.53 -0.01
CA GLU A 105 7.78 -13.82 0.15
C GLU A 105 8.99 -14.77 0.06
N ALA A 106 8.83 -16.02 0.48
CA ALA A 106 9.82 -17.08 0.31
C ALA A 106 9.80 -17.71 -1.11
N GLU A 107 9.06 -17.12 -2.06
CA GLU A 107 8.94 -17.58 -3.45
C GLU A 107 8.43 -19.02 -3.61
N MET A 108 7.70 -19.54 -2.61
CA MET A 108 7.12 -20.88 -2.64
C MET A 108 5.91 -20.92 -3.58
N GLU A 109 5.81 -22.00 -4.36
CA GLU A 109 4.71 -22.19 -5.31
C GLU A 109 3.33 -22.22 -4.63
N GLU A 110 3.23 -22.82 -3.45
CA GLU A 110 1.98 -22.92 -2.70
C GLU A 110 1.47 -21.53 -2.27
N GLY A 111 2.37 -20.61 -1.90
CA GLY A 111 2.03 -19.24 -1.56
C GLY A 111 1.41 -18.50 -2.75
N ARG A 112 2.05 -18.63 -3.92
CA ARG A 112 1.55 -18.07 -5.19
C ARG A 112 0.19 -18.66 -5.56
N LEU A 113 0.02 -19.97 -5.50
CA LEU A 113 -1.23 -20.65 -5.86
C LEU A 113 -2.39 -20.24 -4.96
N ARG A 114 -2.18 -20.20 -3.64
CA ARG A 114 -3.21 -19.76 -2.68
C ARG A 114 -3.60 -18.31 -2.91
N LEU A 115 -2.64 -17.43 -3.15
CA LEU A 115 -2.92 -16.03 -3.48
C LEU A 115 -3.75 -15.93 -4.77
N LEU A 116 -3.36 -16.62 -5.84
CA LEU A 116 -4.12 -16.61 -7.09
C LEU A 116 -5.54 -17.13 -6.93
N GLN A 117 -5.73 -18.22 -6.17
CA GLN A 117 -7.06 -18.78 -5.92
C GLN A 117 -7.93 -17.80 -5.12
N LEU A 118 -7.37 -17.14 -4.12
CA LEU A 118 -8.04 -16.11 -3.34
C LEU A 118 -8.48 -14.94 -4.24
N LEU A 119 -7.55 -14.40 -5.02
CA LEU A 119 -7.83 -13.26 -5.92
C LEU A 119 -8.88 -13.63 -6.98
N LYS A 120 -8.82 -14.82 -7.57
CA LYS A 120 -9.86 -15.29 -8.51
C LYS A 120 -11.26 -15.34 -7.90
N ARG A 121 -11.37 -15.56 -6.60
CA ARG A 121 -12.66 -15.61 -5.88
C ARG A 121 -13.21 -14.23 -5.56
N CYS A 122 -12.36 -13.28 -5.19
CA CYS A 122 -12.79 -11.99 -4.64
C CYS A 122 -12.53 -10.78 -5.55
N MET A 123 -11.82 -10.96 -6.67
CA MET A 123 -11.39 -9.88 -7.55
C MET A 123 -11.88 -10.10 -8.98
N ILE A 124 -12.42 -9.03 -9.56
CA ILE A 124 -12.67 -8.92 -10.99
C ILE A 124 -11.75 -7.80 -11.49
N SER A 125 -10.90 -8.11 -12.46
CA SER A 125 -9.95 -7.14 -13.04
C SER A 125 -9.96 -7.26 -14.56
N ALA A 126 -10.09 -6.12 -15.23
CA ALA A 126 -9.96 -6.01 -16.67
C ALA A 126 -8.62 -5.35 -16.99
N ARG A 127 -7.80 -5.98 -17.82
CA ARG A 127 -6.50 -5.43 -18.23
C ARG A 127 -6.68 -4.63 -19.50
N LYS A 128 -5.81 -3.64 -19.73
CA LYS A 128 -5.77 -2.90 -21.00
C LYS A 128 -5.56 -3.83 -22.20
N ALA A 129 -4.87 -4.95 -22.00
CA ALA A 129 -4.68 -5.98 -23.03
C ALA A 129 -5.98 -6.70 -23.43
N ASP A 130 -6.99 -6.73 -22.56
CA ASP A 130 -8.29 -7.36 -22.84
C ASP A 130 -9.20 -6.42 -23.67
N LEU A 131 -8.81 -5.16 -23.84
CA LEU A 131 -9.57 -4.13 -24.56
C LEU A 131 -9.09 -4.03 -26.01
N ARG A 132 -9.92 -4.48 -26.94
CA ARG A 132 -9.58 -4.62 -28.38
C ARG A 132 -9.30 -3.32 -29.13
N CYS A 133 -9.72 -2.17 -28.59
CA CYS A 133 -9.70 -0.89 -29.28
C CYS A 133 -8.79 0.17 -28.63
N ILE A 134 -7.82 -0.24 -27.80
CA ILE A 134 -6.86 0.70 -27.20
C ILE A 134 -5.64 0.83 -28.13
N PRO A 135 -5.31 2.04 -28.61
CA PRO A 135 -4.06 2.28 -29.35
C PRO A 135 -2.83 1.88 -28.53
N PRO A 136 -1.73 1.43 -29.17
CA PRO A 136 -0.49 1.14 -28.47
C PRO A 136 -0.02 2.32 -27.61
N CYS A 137 0.47 2.04 -26.40
CA CYS A 137 1.05 3.06 -25.53
C CYS A 137 2.38 3.56 -26.12
N ILE A 138 2.40 4.79 -26.63
CA ILE A 138 3.61 5.42 -27.17
C ILE A 138 4.38 6.04 -26.00
N LYS A 139 5.56 5.49 -25.68
CA LYS A 139 6.48 6.03 -24.68
C LYS A 139 7.62 6.75 -25.39
N LYS A 140 7.77 8.06 -25.14
CA LYS A 140 8.89 8.86 -25.67
C LYS A 140 9.78 9.29 -24.51
N VAL A 141 11.00 8.77 -24.48
CA VAL A 141 12.04 9.24 -23.54
C VAL A 141 12.76 10.40 -24.22
N THR A 142 12.78 11.56 -23.57
CA THR A 142 13.52 12.73 -24.03
C THR A 142 14.55 13.07 -22.97
N CYS A 143 15.83 12.92 -23.32
CA CYS A 143 16.92 13.38 -22.47
C CYS A 143 16.98 14.91 -22.54
N ILE A 144 17.20 15.54 -21.40
CA ILE A 144 17.32 17.00 -21.28
C ILE A 144 18.69 17.26 -20.66
N ASP A 145 19.47 18.12 -21.29
CA ASP A 145 20.77 18.52 -20.77
C ASP A 145 20.58 19.48 -19.58
N PHE A 146 21.47 19.40 -18.60
CA PHE A 146 21.50 20.39 -17.54
C PHE A 146 21.90 21.76 -18.12
N ILE A 147 21.20 22.81 -17.70
CA ILE A 147 21.75 24.16 -17.78
C ILE A 147 22.86 24.32 -16.74
N GLU A 148 23.77 25.28 -16.95
CA GLU A 148 24.96 25.46 -16.11
C GLU A 148 24.64 25.60 -14.61
N GLU A 149 23.60 26.37 -14.27
CA GLU A 149 23.16 26.55 -12.89
C GLU A 149 22.67 25.22 -12.26
N HIS A 150 21.87 24.44 -12.99
CA HIS A 150 21.39 23.14 -12.51
C HIS A 150 22.53 22.14 -12.37
N ALA A 151 23.48 22.13 -13.31
CA ALA A 151 24.66 21.26 -13.25
C ALA A 151 25.49 21.58 -12.00
N LYS A 152 25.67 22.86 -11.68
CA LYS A 152 26.39 23.30 -10.47
C LYS A 152 25.70 22.81 -9.20
N THR A 153 24.39 23.07 -9.03
CA THR A 153 23.64 22.62 -7.85
C THR A 153 23.61 21.10 -7.72
N TYR A 154 23.43 20.39 -8.83
CA TYR A 154 23.47 18.92 -8.84
C TYR A 154 24.84 18.40 -8.41
N ASN A 155 25.93 18.98 -8.92
CA ASN A 155 27.29 18.60 -8.54
C ASN A 155 27.59 18.91 -7.07
N GLU A 156 27.10 20.02 -6.52
CA GLU A 156 27.20 20.33 -5.09
C GLU A 156 26.49 19.28 -4.21
N LEU A 157 25.30 18.83 -4.63
CA LEU A 157 24.59 17.74 -3.97
C LEU A 157 25.38 16.42 -4.04
N VAL A 158 25.90 16.08 -5.22
CA VAL A 158 26.71 14.86 -5.42
C VAL A 158 27.97 14.89 -4.56
N VAL A 159 28.68 16.01 -4.48
CA VAL A 159 29.87 16.17 -3.63
C VAL A 159 29.50 16.02 -2.16
N THR A 160 28.40 16.62 -1.71
CA THR A 160 27.90 16.46 -0.34
C THR A 160 27.61 15.01 -0.01
N VAL A 161 26.88 14.29 -0.88
CA VAL A 161 26.57 12.87 -0.69
C VAL A 161 27.85 12.02 -0.67
N ARG A 162 28.78 12.24 -1.61
CA ARG A 162 30.06 11.52 -1.65
C ARG A 162 30.90 11.77 -0.40
N ARG A 163 30.97 13.03 0.05
CA ARG A 163 31.66 13.39 1.30
C ARG A 163 31.03 12.70 2.49
N ASN A 164 29.70 12.71 2.60
CA ASN A 164 29.00 12.02 3.68
C ASN A 164 29.25 10.50 3.65
N ILE A 165 29.33 9.88 2.48
CA ILE A 165 29.68 8.46 2.35
C ILE A 165 31.13 8.19 2.79
N LEU A 166 32.07 9.07 2.43
CA LEU A 166 33.48 8.93 2.79
C LEU A 166 33.77 9.24 4.27
N MET A 167 33.03 10.19 4.85
CA MET A 167 33.15 10.61 6.26
C MET A 167 32.26 9.79 7.20
N ALA A 168 31.27 9.08 6.66
CA ALA A 168 30.62 8.00 7.38
C ALA A 168 31.71 6.95 7.63
N ASP A 169 32.18 6.90 8.88
CA ASP A 169 33.19 5.97 9.36
C ASP A 169 32.70 4.53 9.08
N TRP A 170 33.08 4.00 7.92
CA TRP A 170 32.51 2.78 7.33
C TRP A 170 32.83 1.55 8.18
N ASN A 171 33.86 1.65 9.02
CA ASN A 171 34.40 0.56 9.83
C ASN A 171 34.08 0.69 11.33
N ASP A 172 33.21 1.65 11.72
CA ASP A 172 32.70 1.75 13.08
C ASP A 172 31.20 1.37 13.12
N PRO A 173 30.85 0.17 13.65
CA PRO A 173 29.46 -0.26 13.83
C PRO A 173 28.61 0.67 14.70
N SER A 174 29.24 1.59 15.44
CA SER A 174 28.59 2.51 16.36
C SER A 174 28.38 3.92 15.82
N ASN A 175 28.88 4.24 14.61
CA ASN A 175 28.77 5.60 14.05
C ASN A 175 27.33 5.98 13.70
N VAL A 176 26.69 6.74 14.58
CA VAL A 176 25.28 7.13 14.51
C VAL A 176 25.00 8.10 13.36
N GLU A 177 26.00 8.81 12.83
CA GLU A 177 25.84 9.79 11.75
C GLU A 177 25.87 9.17 10.35
N SER A 178 26.33 7.92 10.21
CA SER A 178 26.34 7.22 8.93
C SER A 178 24.93 6.98 8.40
N LEU A 179 24.66 7.39 7.15
CA LEU A 179 23.43 7.06 6.40
C LEU A 179 23.25 5.55 6.16
N LEU A 180 24.30 4.77 6.44
CA LEU A 180 24.28 3.32 6.43
C LEU A 180 23.98 2.70 7.80
N ASN A 181 23.90 3.50 8.86
CA ASN A 181 23.60 3.03 10.21
C ASN A 181 22.15 2.49 10.28
N PRO A 182 21.93 1.26 10.80
CA PRO A 182 20.60 0.68 10.96
C PRO A 182 19.61 1.55 11.77
N LYS A 183 20.11 2.41 12.67
CA LYS A 183 19.28 3.32 13.48
C LYS A 183 18.75 4.53 12.69
N GLN A 184 19.37 4.90 11.56
CA GLN A 184 18.97 6.04 10.72
C GLN A 184 17.92 5.69 9.63
N TRP A 185 17.34 4.48 9.66
CA TRP A 185 16.42 3.96 8.63
C TRP A 185 15.21 4.85 8.30
N LYS A 186 14.84 5.81 9.15
CA LYS A 186 13.71 6.74 8.94
C LYS A 186 13.94 7.77 7.81
N PHE A 187 15.18 7.91 7.33
CA PHE A 187 15.55 8.82 6.24
C PHE A 187 15.83 8.11 4.90
N ARG A 188 15.62 6.78 4.84
CA ARG A 188 15.66 5.98 3.61
C ARG A 188 14.24 5.74 3.09
#